data_AF-A0A329QU86-F1
#
_entry.id   AF-A0A329QU86-F1
#
_cell.length_a   1.000
_cell.length_b   1.000
_cell.length_c   1.000
_cell.angle_alpha   90.00
_cell.angle_beta   90.00
_cell.angle_gamma   90.00
#
_symmetry.space_group_name_H-M   'P 1'
#
loop_
_entity.id
_entity.type
_entity.pdbx_description
1 polymer ?
#
loop_
_entity_poly.entity_id
_entity_poly.type
_entity_poly.pdbx_seq_one_letter_code
_entity_poly.pdbx_strand_id
1 'polypeptide(L)'
;MSMNELYLAEFNQSSWDSFVRLFEKSYLHVDPIWAECAEQRGIPADISKAILCEMGEYALRWIDMNVPALGDESPAIYLENGDTNALRAAIMQMPR
;
A
#
# COMPACT_ATOMS: atom_id res chain seq x y z
N MET A 1 5.15 -17.22 13.47
CA MET A 1 4.29 -16.12 13.00
C MET A 1 4.81 -15.67 11.66
N SER A 2 3.96 -15.61 10.64
CA SER A 2 4.30 -15.00 9.36
C SER A 2 4.38 -13.48 9.51
N MET A 3 5.04 -12.79 8.57
CA MET A 3 5.12 -11.33 8.59
C MET A 3 3.73 -10.70 8.47
N ASN A 4 2.85 -11.34 7.70
CA ASN A 4 1.44 -10.99 7.59
C ASN A 4 0.72 -10.97 8.96
N GLU A 5 0.90 -12.00 9.78
CA GLU A 5 0.29 -12.08 11.12
C GLU A 5 0.78 -10.97 12.06
N LEU A 6 2.07 -10.62 11.98
CA LEU A 6 2.65 -9.54 12.79
C LEU A 6 2.05 -8.19 12.43
N TYR A 7 2.01 -7.87 11.14
CA TYR A 7 1.44 -6.61 10.67
C TYR A 7 -0.06 -6.50 10.95
N LEU A 8 -0.80 -7.60 10.81
CA LEU A 8 -2.22 -7.61 11.12
C LEU A 8 -2.48 -7.36 12.61
N ALA A 9 -1.63 -7.88 13.51
CA ALA A 9 -1.75 -7.67 14.95
C ALA A 9 -1.47 -6.21 15.35
N GLU A 10 -0.58 -5.51 14.63
CA GLU A 10 -0.24 -4.10 14.88
C GLU A 10 -1.18 -3.12 14.16
N PHE A 11 -2.00 -3.59 13.21
CA PHE A 11 -2.83 -2.72 12.40
C PHE A 11 -3.89 -1.99 13.22
N ASN A 12 -3.98 -0.68 12.98
CA ASN A 12 -5.00 0.18 13.55
C ASN A 12 -5.64 1.02 12.44
N GLN A 13 -6.95 0.85 12.24
CA GLN A 13 -7.71 1.57 11.21
C GLN A 13 -7.63 3.09 11.38
N SER A 14 -7.71 3.62 12.60
CA SER A 14 -7.62 5.07 12.84
C SER A 14 -6.25 5.64 12.51
N SER A 15 -5.18 4.86 12.73
CA SER A 15 -3.83 5.23 12.32
C SER A 15 -3.72 5.26 10.79
N TRP A 16 -4.28 4.26 10.11
CA TRP A 16 -4.32 4.22 8.64
C TRP A 16 -5.11 5.38 8.05
N ASP A 17 -6.32 5.66 8.54
CA ASP A 17 -7.15 6.76 8.06
C ASP A 17 -6.42 8.10 8.21
N SER A 18 -5.72 8.29 9.33
CA SER A 18 -4.91 9.50 9.58
C SER A 18 -3.71 9.57 8.64
N PHE A 19 -3.07 8.45 8.37
CA PHE A 19 -1.95 8.33 7.44
C PHE A 19 -2.36 8.67 6.00
N VAL A 20 -3.46 8.08 5.50
CA VAL A 20 -3.95 8.31 4.14
C VAL A 20 -4.36 9.77 3.91
N ARG A 21 -4.90 10.43 4.94
CA ARG A 21 -5.24 11.87 4.87
C ARG A 21 -4.05 12.77 4.59
N LEU A 22 -2.83 12.37 4.99
CA LEU A 22 -1.61 13.13 4.69
C LEU A 22 -1.38 13.29 3.17
N PHE A 23 -1.87 12.31 2.39
CA PHE A 23 -1.68 12.26 0.95
C PHE A 23 -2.82 12.90 0.15
N GLU A 24 -3.90 13.39 0.78
CA GLU A 24 -5.03 13.98 0.04
C GLU A 24 -4.62 15.10 -0.90
N LYS A 25 -3.69 15.97 -0.48
CA LYS A 25 -3.18 17.06 -1.31
C LYS A 25 -2.19 16.57 -2.36
N SER A 26 -1.25 15.70 -1.98
CA SER A 26 -0.24 15.16 -2.89
C SER A 26 -0.86 14.32 -4.00
N TYR A 27 -1.95 13.62 -3.71
CA TYR A 27 -2.66 12.78 -4.67
C TYR A 27 -3.29 13.58 -5.81
N LEU A 28 -3.62 14.86 -5.60
CA LEU A 28 -4.11 15.74 -6.67
C LEU A 28 -3.06 16.01 -7.75
N HIS A 29 -1.78 15.77 -7.44
CA HIS A 29 -0.66 15.93 -8.35
C HIS A 29 -0.19 14.61 -8.98
N VAL A 30 -0.76 13.48 -8.57
CA VAL A 30 -0.49 12.18 -9.19
C VAL A 30 -1.13 12.14 -10.57
N ASP A 31 -0.39 11.64 -11.57
CA ASP A 31 -0.93 11.47 -12.91
C ASP A 31 -2.11 10.48 -12.87
N PRO A 32 -3.30 10.86 -13.36
CA PRO A 32 -4.48 10.01 -13.33
C PRO A 32 -4.28 8.66 -14.03
N ILE A 33 -3.37 8.56 -15.01
CA ILE A 33 -3.05 7.30 -15.69
C ILE A 33 -2.59 6.23 -14.69
N TRP A 34 -1.82 6.63 -13.67
CA TRP A 34 -1.34 5.69 -12.66
C TRP A 34 -2.43 5.25 -11.69
N ALA A 35 -3.37 6.15 -11.37
CA ALA A 35 -4.54 5.82 -10.56
C ALA A 35 -5.45 4.83 -11.29
N GLU A 36 -5.71 5.04 -12.58
CA GLU A 36 -6.48 4.12 -13.43
C GLU A 36 -5.80 2.75 -13.54
N CYS A 37 -4.47 2.73 -13.71
CA CYS A 37 -3.71 1.48 -13.76
C CYS A 37 -3.78 0.71 -12.43
N ALA A 38 -3.75 1.40 -11.29
CA ALA A 38 -3.90 0.78 -9.97
C ALA A 38 -5.30 0.17 -9.79
N GLU A 39 -6.34 0.88 -10.23
CA GLU A 39 -7.72 0.39 -10.21
C GLU A 39 -7.91 -0.86 -11.09
N GLN A 40 -7.36 -0.86 -12.31
CA GLN A 40 -7.40 -2.03 -13.20
C GLN A 40 -6.69 -3.26 -12.63
N ARG A 41 -5.71 -3.04 -11.75
CA ARG A 41 -5.00 -4.11 -11.02
C ARG A 41 -5.72 -4.54 -9.74
N GLY A 42 -6.87 -3.97 -9.41
CA GLY A 42 -7.64 -4.30 -8.21
C GLY A 42 -7.02 -3.74 -6.92
N ILE A 43 -6.13 -2.75 -7.01
CA ILE A 43 -5.52 -2.12 -5.83
C ILE A 43 -6.57 -1.20 -5.18
N PRO A 44 -6.86 -1.36 -3.87
CA PRO A 44 -7.75 -0.46 -3.16
C PRO A 44 -7.32 1.01 -3.27
N ALA A 45 -8.28 1.92 -3.43
CA ALA A 45 -7.99 3.34 -3.68
C ALA A 45 -7.20 4.02 -2.55
N ASP A 46 -7.40 3.59 -1.30
CA ASP A 46 -6.64 4.07 -0.14
C ASP A 46 -5.17 3.65 -0.20
N ILE A 47 -4.90 2.40 -0.56
CA ILE A 47 -3.55 1.87 -0.74
C ILE A 47 -2.88 2.54 -1.95
N SER A 48 -3.57 2.57 -3.09
CA SER A 48 -3.13 3.23 -4.32
C SER A 48 -2.70 4.68 -4.05
N LYS A 49 -3.52 5.44 -3.31
CA LYS A 49 -3.18 6.80 -2.90
C LYS A 49 -1.88 6.88 -2.13
N ALA A 50 -1.70 6.04 -1.11
CA ALA A 50 -0.49 6.04 -0.29
C ALA A 50 0.76 5.70 -1.13
N ILE A 51 0.73 4.60 -1.87
CA ILE A 51 1.91 4.13 -2.63
C ILE A 51 2.24 5.04 -3.82
N LEU A 52 1.25 5.59 -4.53
CA LEU A 52 1.48 6.49 -5.65
C LEU A 52 2.02 7.85 -5.18
N CYS A 53 1.61 8.32 -4.01
CA CYS A 53 2.15 9.57 -3.47
C CYS A 53 3.58 9.42 -2.95
N GLU A 54 3.93 8.26 -2.39
CA GLU A 54 5.28 7.99 -1.87
C GLU A 54 6.25 7.62 -3.01
N MET A 55 5.82 6.80 -3.98
CA MET A 55 6.72 6.18 -4.97
C MET A 55 6.44 6.58 -6.42
N GLY A 56 5.37 7.33 -6.69
CA GLY A 56 4.99 7.72 -8.04
C GLY A 56 4.78 6.52 -8.97
N GLU A 57 5.33 6.61 -10.18
CA GLU A 57 5.26 5.54 -11.20
C GLU A 57 5.84 4.19 -10.73
N TYR A 58 6.76 4.22 -9.76
CA TYR A 58 7.39 3.00 -9.26
C TYR A 58 6.45 2.15 -8.41
N ALA A 59 5.37 2.74 -7.88
CA ALA A 59 4.43 2.05 -7.01
C ALA A 59 3.88 0.76 -7.65
N LEU A 60 3.54 0.81 -8.94
CA LEU A 60 2.99 -0.36 -9.65
C LEU A 60 4.02 -1.47 -9.82
N ARG A 61 5.30 -1.12 -10.01
CA ARG A 61 6.38 -2.12 -10.04
C ARG A 61 6.63 -2.70 -8.66
N TRP A 62 6.61 -1.85 -7.63
CA TRP A 62 6.80 -2.26 -6.25
C TRP A 62 5.77 -3.30 -5.79
N ILE A 63 4.52 -3.21 -6.25
CA ILE A 63 3.47 -4.21 -5.98
C ILE A 63 3.84 -5.62 -6.44
N ASP A 64 4.58 -5.73 -7.56
CA ASP A 64 4.96 -7.00 -8.16
C ASP A 64 6.32 -7.51 -7.63
N MET A 65 7.05 -6.69 -6.87
CA MET A 65 8.38 -7.01 -6.37
C MET A 65 8.33 -7.68 -5.00
N ASN A 66 9.29 -8.56 -4.75
CA ASN A 66 9.49 -9.12 -3.41
C ASN A 66 10.06 -8.03 -2.49
N VAL A 67 9.40 -7.83 -1.35
CA VAL A 67 9.76 -6.80 -0.39
C VAL A 67 10.26 -7.47 0.89
N PRO A 68 11.51 -7.23 1.31
CA PRO A 68 12.05 -7.85 2.53
C PRO A 68 11.23 -7.53 3.78
N ALA A 69 10.66 -6.32 3.86
CA ALA A 69 9.78 -5.92 4.94
C ALA A 69 8.47 -6.75 5.00
N LEU A 70 8.04 -7.34 3.88
CA LEU A 70 6.90 -8.25 3.82
C LEU A 70 7.30 -9.73 3.98
N GLY A 71 8.53 -10.01 4.45
CA GLY A 71 9.03 -11.38 4.53
C GLY A 71 9.41 -11.95 3.16
N ASP A 72 9.95 -11.10 2.28
CA ASP A 72 10.30 -11.42 0.89
C ASP A 72 9.09 -11.80 -0.01
N GLU A 73 7.88 -11.47 0.43
CA GLU A 73 6.65 -11.60 -0.34
C GLU A 73 6.36 -10.31 -1.14
N SER A 74 5.62 -10.45 -2.23
CA SER A 74 5.15 -9.30 -2.99
C SER A 74 3.86 -8.72 -2.39
N PRO A 75 3.67 -7.39 -2.41
CA PRO A 75 2.42 -6.76 -2.00
C PRO A 75 1.18 -7.31 -2.72
N ALA A 76 1.32 -7.78 -3.96
CA ALA A 76 0.25 -8.43 -4.71
C ALA A 76 -0.35 -9.63 -3.97
N ILE A 77 0.46 -10.45 -3.26
CA ILE A 77 -0.02 -11.59 -2.48
C ILE A 77 -0.97 -11.13 -1.37
N TYR A 78 -0.71 -9.98 -0.76
CA TYR A 78 -1.57 -9.41 0.28
C TYR A 78 -2.88 -8.85 -0.30
N LEU A 79 -2.88 -8.41 -1.55
CA LEU A 79 -4.08 -7.95 -2.25
C LEU A 79 -5.00 -9.13 -2.63
N GLU A 80 -4.43 -10.26 -3.05
CA GLU A 80 -5.20 -11.46 -3.44
C GLU A 80 -5.94 -12.11 -2.26
N ASN A 81 -5.36 -12.05 -1.06
CA ASN A 81 -5.93 -12.67 0.14
C ASN A 81 -7.14 -11.92 0.72
N GLY A 82 -7.53 -10.77 0.14
CA GLY A 82 -8.70 -9.98 0.54
C GLY A 82 -8.52 -9.16 1.83
N ASP A 83 -7.78 -9.65 2.82
CA ASP A 83 -7.38 -8.87 4.00
C ASP A 83 -6.11 -8.06 3.72
N THR A 84 -6.34 -6.80 3.34
CA THR A 84 -5.28 -5.86 2.98
C THR A 84 -4.73 -5.07 4.18
N ASN A 85 -5.17 -5.36 5.41
CA ASN A 85 -4.77 -4.61 6.60
C ASN A 85 -3.29 -4.79 6.96
N ALA A 86 -2.75 -5.99 6.76
CA ALA A 86 -1.33 -6.21 6.96
C ALA A 86 -0.48 -5.39 5.97
N LEU A 87 -0.92 -5.28 4.71
CA LEU A 87 -0.27 -4.43 3.73
C LEU A 87 -0.34 -2.94 4.13
N ARG A 88 -1.48 -2.48 4.63
CA ARG A 88 -1.62 -1.11 5.16
C ARG A 88 -0.65 -0.85 6.32
N ALA A 89 -0.54 -1.78 7.26
CA ALA A 89 0.40 -1.68 8.36
C ALA A 89 1.86 -1.63 7.87
N ALA A 90 2.22 -2.46 6.91
CA ALA A 90 3.56 -2.45 6.32
C ALA A 90 3.88 -1.12 5.62
N ILE A 91 2.94 -0.56 4.85
CA ILE A 91 3.09 0.75 4.19
C ILE A 91 3.33 1.86 5.22
N MET A 92 2.62 1.84 6.36
CA MET A 92 2.83 2.83 7.42
C MET A 92 4.22 2.75 8.07
N GLN A 93 4.90 1.61 7.98
CA GLN A 93 6.24 1.41 8.53
C GLN A 93 7.37 1.71 7.53
N MET A 94 7.05 2.04 6.27
CA MET A 94 8.08 2.37 5.29
C MET A 94 8.81 3.67 5.66
N PRO A 95 10.15 3.69 5.54
CA PRO A 95 10.90 4.92 5.67
C PRO A 95 10.53 5.88 4.54
N ARG A 96 10.32 7.15 4.90
CA ARG A 96 9.98 8.25 3.99
C ARG A 96 11.18 9.13 3.70
#